data_AF-A0A3P7LYE2-F1
#
_entry.id   AF-A0A3P7LYE2-F1
#
_cell.length_a   1.000
_cell.length_b   1.000
_cell.length_c   1.000
_cell.angle_alpha   90.00
_cell.angle_beta   90.00
_cell.angle_gamma   90.00
#
_symmetry.space_group_name_H-M   'P 1'
#
loop_
_entity.id
_entity.type
_entity.pdbx_description
1 polymer ?
#
loop_
_entity_poly.entity_id
_entity_poly.type
_entity_poly.pdbx_seq_one_letter_code
_entity_poly.pdbx_strand_id
1 'polypeptide(L)'
;MERQFNGRHGAKQRLFHPDQVVLAKDCRNNRKKWTLGRVHRKRGDAVYENRVCSEIWVRHTDQLKHTEYAEVPNPSPTLSL
;
A
#
# COMPACT_ATOMS: atom_id res chain seq x y z
N MET A 1 -14.04 -8.28 -7.46
CA MET A 1 -12.61 -8.04 -7.72
C MET A 1 -11.67 -9.00 -6.98
N GLU A 2 -12.15 -9.74 -5.97
CA GLU A 2 -11.30 -10.55 -5.06
C GLU A 2 -10.63 -11.79 -5.71
N ARG A 3 -11.16 -12.32 -6.82
CA ARG A 3 -10.67 -13.59 -7.41
C ARG A 3 -9.75 -13.47 -8.63
N GLN A 4 -9.60 -12.28 -9.23
CA GLN A 4 -8.89 -12.16 -10.51
C GLN A 4 -7.38 -11.92 -10.39
N PHE A 5 -6.88 -11.57 -9.20
CA PHE A 5 -5.46 -11.24 -9.00
C PHE A 5 -4.66 -12.32 -8.25
N ASN A 6 -5.30 -13.36 -7.70
CA ASN A 6 -4.63 -14.39 -6.91
C ASN A 6 -3.86 -15.44 -7.74
N GLY A 7 -3.84 -15.32 -9.07
CA GLY A 7 -3.40 -16.39 -9.96
C GLY A 7 -1.94 -16.41 -10.37
N ARG A 8 -1.13 -15.40 -10.05
CA ARG A 8 0.25 -15.37 -10.60
C ARG A 8 1.24 -14.64 -9.70
N HIS A 9 2.29 -15.39 -9.36
CA HIS A 9 3.56 -14.96 -8.77
C HIS A 9 3.52 -14.47 -7.32
N GLY A 10 4.04 -15.28 -6.39
CA GLY A 10 5.03 -14.90 -5.37
C GLY A 10 4.81 -13.60 -4.58
N ALA A 11 3.60 -13.06 -4.54
CA ALA A 11 3.27 -11.82 -3.85
C ALA A 11 3.31 -12.15 -2.37
N LYS A 12 4.42 -11.80 -1.71
CA LYS A 12 4.50 -11.81 -0.25
C LYS A 12 3.21 -11.21 0.28
N GLN A 13 2.48 -11.95 1.11
CA GLN A 13 1.28 -11.44 1.76
C GLN A 13 1.67 -10.15 2.49
N ARG A 14 1.26 -9.00 1.93
CA ARG A 14 1.45 -7.72 2.61
C ARG A 14 0.36 -7.62 3.66
N LEU A 15 0.74 -7.92 4.88
CA LEU A 15 -0.09 -7.77 6.05
C LEU A 15 0.15 -6.37 6.62
N PHE A 16 -0.94 -5.68 6.94
CA PHE A 16 -0.90 -4.39 7.59
C PHE A 16 -1.66 -4.47 8.92
N HIS A 17 -1.13 -3.81 9.94
CA HIS A 17 -1.72 -3.82 11.27
C HIS A 17 -2.58 -2.58 11.50
N PRO A 18 -3.63 -2.64 12.34
CA PRO A 18 -4.34 -1.45 12.79
C PRO A 18 -3.39 -0.38 13.31
N ASP A 19 -3.72 0.89 13.09
CA ASP A 19 -2.94 2.09 13.42
C ASP A 19 -1.58 2.25 12.70
N GLN A 20 -1.14 1.24 11.93
CA GLN A 20 0.07 1.30 11.10
C GLN A 20 -0.05 2.42 10.06
N VAL A 21 0.98 3.26 9.97
CA VAL A 21 1.07 4.28 8.92
C VAL A 21 1.43 3.60 7.60
N VAL A 22 0.65 3.88 6.56
CA VAL A 22 0.80 3.31 5.22
C VAL A 22 0.60 4.39 4.17
N LEU A 23 1.12 4.16 2.97
CA LEU A 23 0.78 4.95 1.80
C LEU A 23 -0.38 4.28 1.06
N ALA A 24 -1.50 4.98 0.96
CA ALA A 24 -2.69 4.56 0.22
C ALA A 24 -2.73 5.20 -1.16
N LYS A 25 -2.99 4.41 -2.20
CA LYS A 25 -3.13 4.90 -3.56
C LYS A 25 -4.41 5.74 -3.69
N ASP A 26 -4.27 6.97 -4.15
CA ASP A 26 -5.39 7.81 -4.57
C ASP A 26 -5.85 7.35 -5.96
N CYS A 27 -7.11 6.91 -6.05
CA CYS A 27 -7.71 6.42 -7.28
C CYS A 27 -8.74 7.41 -7.86
N ARG A 28 -8.96 8.57 -7.21
CA ARG A 28 -10.04 9.49 -7.57
C ARG A 28 -9.79 10.24 -8.88
N ASN A 29 -8.54 10.36 -9.35
CA ASN A 29 -8.26 11.29 -10.43
C ASN A 29 -7.19 10.84 -11.45
N ASN A 30 -7.18 9.56 -11.86
CA ASN A 30 -6.23 8.95 -12.83
C ASN A 30 -4.72 9.18 -12.57
N ARG A 31 -4.36 9.92 -11.52
CA ARG A 31 -3.00 10.22 -11.09
C ARG A 31 -2.57 9.14 -10.12
N LYS A 32 -1.37 8.58 -10.32
CA LYS A 32 -0.73 7.63 -9.41
C LYS A 32 -0.19 8.34 -8.17
N LYS A 33 -1.05 9.03 -7.42
CA LYS A 33 -0.67 9.68 -6.16
C LYS A 33 -0.78 8.67 -5.02
N TRP A 34 0.23 8.65 -4.16
CA TRP A 34 0.22 7.92 -2.92
C TRP A 34 0.03 8.94 -1.79
N THR A 35 -0.93 8.69 -0.92
CA THR A 35 -1.27 9.59 0.18
C THR A 35 -1.05 8.86 1.50
N LEU A 36 -0.45 9.54 2.48
CA LEU A 36 -0.25 8.99 3.80
C LEU A 36 -1.60 8.74 4.48
N GLY A 37 -1.75 7.57 5.07
CA GLY A 37 -2.90 7.19 5.87
C GLY A 37 -2.50 6.26 7.00
N ARG A 38 -3.45 5.95 7.86
CA ARG A 38 -3.30 4.94 8.90
C ARG A 38 -4.32 3.84 8.68
N VAL A 39 -3.89 2.59 8.82
CA VAL A 39 -4.80 1.46 8.74
C VAL A 39 -5.81 1.56 9.88
N HIS A 40 -7.09 1.50 9.55
CA HIS A 40 -8.15 1.44 10.54
C HIS A 40 -8.43 -0.01 10.91
N ARG A 41 -8.70 -0.87 9.90
CA ARG A 41 -8.92 -2.30 10.07
C ARG A 41 -8.82 -3.07 8.76
N LYS A 42 -8.63 -4.38 8.86
CA LYS A 42 -8.76 -5.32 7.73
C LYS A 42 -10.24 -5.62 7.46
N ARG A 43 -10.65 -5.64 6.19
CA ARG A 43 -12.00 -5.97 5.72
C ARG A 43 -11.93 -7.07 4.67
N GLY A 44 -12.02 -8.33 5.09
CA GLY A 44 -11.85 -9.49 4.19
C GLY A 44 -10.39 -9.94 4.08
N ASP A 45 -10.05 -10.65 3.00
CA ASP A 45 -8.74 -11.30 2.90
C ASP A 45 -7.60 -10.34 2.47
N ALA A 46 -7.90 -9.42 1.54
CA ALA A 46 -6.89 -8.55 0.91
C ALA A 46 -7.31 -7.08 0.83
N VAL A 47 -8.32 -6.67 1.60
CA VAL A 47 -8.82 -5.28 1.62
C VAL A 47 -8.70 -4.69 3.02
N TYR A 48 -8.33 -3.42 3.09
CA TYR A 48 -8.18 -2.65 4.33
C TYR A 48 -8.92 -1.33 4.23
N GLU A 49 -9.50 -0.91 5.35
CA GLU A 49 -9.96 0.45 5.56
C GLU A 49 -8.80 1.28 6.11
N ASN A 50 -8.57 2.45 5.53
CA ASN A 50 -7.48 3.34 5.89
C ASN A 50 -8.04 4.72 6.15
N ARG A 51 -7.64 5.35 7.26
CA ARG A 51 -7.94 6.73 7.55
C ARG A 51 -6.91 7.62 6.86
N VAL A 52 -7.35 8.35 5.85
CA VAL A 52 -6.55 9.31 5.08
C VAL A 52 -7.12 10.69 5.36
N CYS A 53 -6.35 11.54 6.04
CA CYS A 53 -6.85 12.80 6.59
C CYS A 53 -8.14 12.57 7.42
N SER A 54 -9.27 13.12 6.98
CA SER A 54 -10.57 12.99 7.65
C SER A 54 -11.50 11.96 6.99
N GLU A 55 -11.02 11.20 6.01
CA GLU A 55 -11.83 10.25 5.23
C GLU A 55 -11.39 8.80 5.43
N ILE A 56 -12.34 7.87 5.27
CA ILE A 56 -12.04 6.42 5.24
C ILE A 56 -11.95 5.96 3.78
N TRP A 57 -10.80 5.40 3.44
CA TRP A 57 -10.51 4.84 2.12
C TRP A 57 -10.43 3.32 2.21
N VAL A 58 -11.26 2.65 1.41
CA VAL A 58 -11.21 1.20 1.22
C VAL A 58 -10.24 0.87 0.09
N ARG A 59 -9.21 0.08 0.37
CA ARG A 59 -8.12 -0.23 -0.56
C ARG A 59 -7.71 -1.69 -0.51
N HIS A 60 -7.37 -2.24 -1.67
CA HIS A 60 -6.73 -3.55 -1.76
C HIS A 60 -5.28 -3.47 -1.25
N THR A 61 -4.72 -4.60 -0.82
CA THR A 61 -3.32 -4.72 -0.40
C THR A 61 -2.34 -4.13 -1.44
N ASP A 62 -2.60 -4.31 -2.74
CA ASP A 62 -1.73 -3.77 -3.80
C ASP A 62 -1.81 -2.26 -3.96
N GLN A 63 -2.87 -1.67 -3.43
CA GLN A 63 -3.09 -0.23 -3.37
C GLN A 63 -2.55 0.38 -2.08
N LEU A 64 -1.85 -0.41 -1.26
CA LEU A 64 -1.16 0.01 -0.05
C LEU A 64 0.34 -0.27 -0.16
N LYS A 65 1.13 0.59 0.48
CA LYS A 65 2.57 0.40 0.66
C LYS A 65 2.94 0.71 2.11
N HIS A 66 3.93 -0.02 2.62
CA HIS A 66 4.57 0.36 3.87
C HIS A 66 5.29 1.69 3.70
N THR A 67 5.31 2.52 4.74
CA THR A 67 6.05 3.78 4.76
C THR A 67 7.56 3.58 4.71
N GLU A 68 8.07 2.45 5.22
CA GLU A 68 9.50 2.09 5.19
C GLU A 68 10.06 1.89 3.76
N TYR A 69 9.19 1.68 2.77
CA TYR A 69 9.56 1.57 1.35
C TYR A 69 9.43 2.89 0.57
N ALA A 70 9.09 4.00 1.24
CA ALA A 70 8.80 5.26 0.56
C ALA A 70 10.04 6.07 0.15
N GLU A 71 11.23 5.84 0.73
CA GLU A 71 12.47 6.47 0.29
C GLU A 71 13.67 5.53 0.39
N VAL A 72 14.00 4.90 -0.74
CA VAL A 72 15.30 5.09 -1.36
C VAL A 72 15.06 5.16 -2.87
N PRO A 73 15.15 6.33 -3.52
CA PRO A 73 15.59 6.34 -4.91
C PRO A 73 16.97 5.69 -4.88
N ASN A 74 17.09 4.50 -5.47
CA ASN A 74 18.33 3.74 -5.66
C ASN A 74 19.60 4.60 -5.51
N PRO A 75 20.37 4.52 -4.41
CA PRO A 75 21.77 4.86 -4.52
C PRO A 75 22.35 3.74 -5.38
N SER A 76 22.56 4.05 -6.65
CA SER A 76 23.39 3.25 -7.56
C SER A 76 24.53 2.62 -6.75
N PRO A 77 24.81 1.31 -6.86
CA PRO A 77 26.02 0.77 -6.31
C PRO A 77 27.16 1.34 -7.14
N THR A 78 27.69 2.49 -6.72
CA THR A 78 29.02 2.92 -7.13
C THR A 78 29.97 1.91 -6.50
N LEU A 79 30.23 0.83 -7.24
CA LEU A 79 31.38 -0.02 -7.00
C LEU A 79 32.62 0.84 -7.26
N SER A 80 33.25 1.26 -6.17
CA SER A 80 34.61 1.77 -6.16
C SER A 80 35.37 1.02 -5.06
N LEU A 81 36.06 -0.06 -5.46
CA LEU A 81 37.50 -0.23 -5.27
C LEU A 81 38.01 -1.31 -6.22
#